data_AF-A0AAV2IQU2-F1
#
_entry.id   AF-A0AAV2IQU2-F1
#
_cell.length_a   1.000
_cell.length_b   1.000
_cell.length_c   1.000
_cell.angle_alpha   90.00
_cell.angle_beta   90.00
_cell.angle_gamma   90.00
#
_symmetry.space_group_name_H-M   'P 1'
#
loop_
_entity.id
_entity.type
_entity.pdbx_description
1 polymer ?
#
loop_
_entity_poly.entity_id
_entity_poly.type
_entity_poly.pdbx_seq_one_letter_code
_entity_poly.pdbx_strand_id
1 'polypeptide(L)'
;MIYPGSILQVCGPPMTGKSTIVEQVKGHRSASNRGAIIYHPILCRGLISLQDILSAVMRKLKPGTFNGNIEWDVGYVLQEILSLLELCSSHHNVFVFHKCEHLRTSGRDHEFLIFLSHLANTFMSLNFKVSVVFTTYKKFPISGRSTEYVHVGMLTDQWDILNLLKYYAPGVHVSDCVYICHKFLCLPECVIRLAEEYLVKDTYIPTPEQLEKIVCCDVDFHALTFEKRVAEVVQWLSKSDVELLWQFCSSLDVTFTEGKYICIF
;
A
#
# COMPACT_ATOMS: atom_id res chain seq x y z
N MET A 1 13.33 -10.91 -1.73
CA MET A 1 13.27 -11.46 -3.12
C MET A 1 12.08 -12.40 -3.13
N ILE A 2 11.15 -12.33 -4.09
CA ILE A 2 9.95 -13.20 -4.07
C ILE A 2 10.33 -14.57 -4.63
N TYR A 3 10.18 -15.63 -3.83
CA TYR A 3 10.52 -17.00 -4.23
C TYR A 3 9.26 -17.82 -4.55
N PRO A 4 9.29 -18.73 -5.54
CA PRO A 4 8.17 -19.63 -5.79
C PRO A 4 7.73 -20.39 -4.53
N GLY A 5 6.42 -20.54 -4.34
CA GLY A 5 5.78 -21.15 -3.17
C GLY A 5 5.69 -20.24 -1.95
N SER A 6 6.18 -18.99 -2.02
CA SER A 6 6.12 -18.05 -0.90
C SER A 6 4.82 -17.27 -0.83
N ILE A 7 4.36 -17.01 0.39
CA ILE A 7 3.33 -16.01 0.70
C ILE A 7 4.00 -14.84 1.42
N LEU A 8 3.94 -13.64 0.85
CA LEU A 8 4.52 -12.42 1.40
C LEU A 8 3.43 -11.45 1.83
N GLN A 9 3.44 -11.07 3.11
CA GLN A 9 2.66 -9.93 3.59
C GLN A 9 3.51 -8.67 3.60
N VAL A 10 3.02 -7.62 2.96
CA VAL A 10 3.56 -6.25 3.05
C VAL A 10 2.61 -5.42 3.91
N CYS A 11 3.04 -5.07 5.13
CA CYS A 11 2.19 -4.42 6.12
C CYS A 11 2.80 -3.10 6.59
N GLY A 12 1.97 -2.13 6.94
CA GLY A 12 2.43 -0.88 7.52
C GLY A 12 1.37 0.22 7.41
N PRO A 13 1.56 1.36 8.10
CA PRO A 13 0.60 2.45 8.12
C PRO A 13 0.15 2.87 6.72
N PRO A 14 -1.06 3.42 6.56
CA PRO A 14 -1.46 4.00 5.27
C PRO A 14 -0.42 4.96 4.71
N MET A 15 -0.38 5.11 3.38
CA MET A 15 0.47 6.09 2.67
C MET A 15 1.99 5.89 2.77
N THR A 16 2.49 4.82 3.40
CA THR A 16 3.93 4.51 3.45
C THR A 16 4.53 3.93 2.16
N GLY A 17 3.79 3.94 1.04
CA GLY A 17 4.33 3.46 -0.25
C GLY A 17 4.35 1.94 -0.46
N LYS A 18 3.63 1.15 0.36
CA LYS A 18 3.54 -0.33 0.23
C LYS A 18 3.28 -0.80 -1.21
N SER A 19 2.25 -0.26 -1.86
CA SER A 19 1.92 -0.64 -3.25
C SER A 19 3.02 -0.22 -4.21
N THR A 20 3.62 0.96 -4.02
CA THR A 20 4.75 1.44 -4.84
C THR A 20 5.94 0.48 -4.76
N ILE A 21 6.30 0.00 -3.56
CA ILE A 21 7.38 -0.98 -3.38
C ILE A 21 7.05 -2.28 -4.15
N VAL A 22 5.82 -2.77 -4.05
CA VAL A 22 5.40 -3.99 -4.76
C VAL A 22 5.45 -3.81 -6.29
N GLU A 23 5.08 -2.63 -6.80
CA GLU A 23 5.17 -2.30 -8.23
C GLU A 23 6.62 -2.12 -8.71
N GLN A 24 7.49 -1.48 -7.91
CA GLN A 24 8.90 -1.27 -8.26
C GLN A 24 9.68 -2.58 -8.39
N VAL A 25 9.33 -3.60 -7.60
CA VAL A 25 9.90 -4.96 -7.71
C VAL A 25 9.57 -5.58 -9.07
N LYS A 26 8.44 -5.21 -9.71
CA LYS A 26 8.08 -5.69 -11.06
C LYS A 26 9.03 -5.14 -12.13
N GLY A 27 9.44 -3.88 -12.00
CA GLY A 27 10.27 -3.17 -12.99
C GLY A 27 11.73 -3.62 -13.04
N HIS A 28 12.26 -4.26 -11.98
CA HIS A 28 13.70 -4.48 -11.81
C HIS A 28 14.26 -5.78 -12.43
N ARG A 29 13.49 -6.62 -13.15
CA ARG A 29 13.98 -7.95 -13.61
C ARG A 29 13.48 -8.44 -14.98
N SER A 30 13.84 -7.75 -16.06
CA SER A 30 13.70 -8.29 -17.44
C SER A 30 14.98 -8.28 -18.28
N ALA A 31 16.17 -8.29 -17.65
CA ALA A 31 17.45 -8.26 -18.37
C ALA A 31 18.14 -9.63 -18.55
N SER A 32 17.59 -10.73 -18.01
CA SER A 32 18.21 -12.07 -18.20
C SER A 32 17.17 -13.15 -18.48
N ASN A 33 17.46 -13.99 -19.48
CA ASN A 33 16.63 -15.05 -20.07
C ASN A 33 16.16 -16.19 -19.12
N ARG A 34 16.02 -15.95 -17.81
CA ARG A 34 15.42 -16.91 -16.88
C ARG A 34 13.98 -16.49 -16.60
N GLY A 35 13.04 -17.08 -17.35
CA GLY A 35 11.57 -17.06 -17.15
C GLY A 35 10.98 -15.76 -16.60
N ALA A 36 10.33 -14.97 -17.45
CA ALA A 36 9.73 -13.71 -17.03
C ALA A 36 8.74 -13.91 -15.85
N ILE A 37 8.67 -12.89 -14.99
CA ILE A 37 7.73 -12.87 -13.86
C ILE A 37 6.43 -12.20 -14.35
N ILE A 38 5.30 -12.88 -14.20
CA ILE A 38 3.98 -12.36 -14.57
C ILE A 38 3.25 -11.99 -13.29
N TYR A 39 2.80 -10.74 -13.20
CA TYR A 39 2.07 -10.24 -12.04
C TYR A 39 0.57 -10.16 -12.32
N HIS A 40 -0.21 -10.69 -11.39
CA HIS A 40 -1.67 -10.70 -11.41
C HIS A 40 -2.20 -9.79 -10.29
N PRO A 41 -2.28 -8.47 -10.52
CA PRO A 41 -2.78 -7.54 -9.50
C PRO A 41 -4.29 -7.67 -9.34
N ILE A 42 -4.72 -7.74 -8.08
CA ILE A 42 -6.11 -7.86 -7.63
C ILE A 42 -6.33 -6.78 -6.57
N LEU A 43 -7.32 -5.92 -6.79
CA LEU A 43 -7.66 -4.86 -5.85
C LEU A 43 -8.70 -5.37 -4.84
N CYS A 44 -8.32 -5.40 -3.56
CA CYS A 44 -9.15 -5.88 -2.45
C CYS A 44 -9.82 -4.77 -1.63
N ARG A 45 -9.78 -3.52 -2.12
CA ARG A 45 -10.40 -2.37 -1.44
C ARG A 45 -11.89 -2.64 -1.21
N GLY A 46 -12.33 -2.60 0.04
CA GLY A 46 -13.73 -2.77 0.42
C GLY A 46 -14.26 -4.19 0.32
N LEU A 47 -13.43 -5.18 -0.01
CA LEU A 47 -13.85 -6.59 -0.03
C LEU A 47 -13.83 -7.14 1.39
N ILE A 48 -14.94 -7.73 1.82
CA ILE A 48 -15.15 -8.12 3.23
C ILE A 48 -15.32 -9.63 3.42
N SER A 49 -15.52 -10.38 2.33
CA SER A 49 -15.75 -11.83 2.33
C SER A 49 -14.83 -12.58 1.35
N LEU A 50 -14.73 -13.90 1.51
CA LEU A 50 -14.04 -14.75 0.54
C LEU A 50 -14.69 -14.69 -0.85
N GLN A 51 -16.02 -14.63 -0.95
CA GLN A 51 -16.73 -14.56 -2.23
C GLN A 51 -16.38 -13.30 -3.03
N ASP A 52 -16.20 -12.17 -2.34
CA ASP A 52 -15.73 -10.93 -2.95
C ASP A 52 -14.34 -11.12 -3.59
N ILE A 53 -13.46 -11.82 -2.88
CA ILE A 53 -12.10 -12.12 -3.33
C ILE A 53 -12.11 -13.05 -4.53
N LEU A 54 -12.87 -14.15 -4.47
CA LEU A 54 -13.01 -15.08 -5.59
C LEU A 54 -13.57 -14.39 -6.83
N SER A 55 -14.57 -13.52 -6.65
CA SER A 55 -15.10 -12.69 -7.73
C SER A 55 -14.05 -11.74 -8.32
N ALA A 56 -13.23 -11.12 -7.48
CA ALA A 56 -12.16 -10.23 -7.92
C ALA A 56 -11.06 -10.97 -8.69
N VAL A 57 -10.69 -12.18 -8.24
CA VAL A 57 -9.76 -13.09 -8.93
C VAL A 57 -10.34 -13.45 -10.30
N MET A 58 -11.57 -13.94 -10.35
CA MET A 58 -12.17 -14.39 -11.59
C MET A 58 -12.36 -13.24 -12.59
N ARG A 59 -12.67 -12.02 -12.12
CA ARG A 59 -12.70 -10.81 -12.96
C ARG A 59 -11.34 -10.49 -13.58
N LYS A 60 -10.27 -10.78 -12.85
CA LYS A 60 -8.89 -10.63 -13.36
C LYS A 60 -8.55 -11.70 -14.40
N LEU A 61 -8.99 -12.94 -14.20
CA LEU A 61 -8.74 -14.06 -15.11
C LEU A 61 -9.55 -13.97 -16.41
N LYS A 62 -10.83 -13.57 -16.32
CA LYS A 62 -11.75 -13.50 -17.46
C LYS A 62 -12.46 -12.14 -17.52
N PRO A 63 -11.80 -11.10 -18.07
CA PRO A 63 -12.40 -9.78 -18.24
C PRO A 63 -13.59 -9.86 -19.20
N GLY A 64 -14.77 -9.38 -18.78
CA GLY A 64 -15.95 -9.26 -19.65
C GLY A 64 -17.03 -10.35 -19.51
N THR A 65 -16.76 -11.44 -18.79
CA THR A 65 -17.75 -12.51 -18.53
C THR A 65 -18.66 -12.28 -17.31
N PHE A 66 -18.60 -11.09 -16.71
CA PHE A 66 -19.23 -10.81 -15.42
C PHE A 66 -20.56 -10.08 -15.54
N ASN A 67 -21.66 -10.83 -15.43
CA ASN A 67 -23.00 -10.30 -15.18
C ASN A 67 -23.62 -11.03 -13.98
N GLY A 68 -23.68 -10.39 -12.81
CA GLY A 68 -24.46 -10.84 -11.65
C GLY A 68 -23.67 -11.31 -10.42
N ASN A 69 -24.42 -11.63 -9.35
CA ASN A 69 -23.92 -12.22 -8.11
C ASN A 69 -23.75 -13.74 -8.29
N ILE A 70 -22.61 -14.13 -8.87
CA ILE A 70 -22.23 -15.55 -8.97
C ILE A 70 -21.48 -15.92 -7.70
N GLU A 71 -21.94 -16.97 -7.01
CA GLU A 71 -21.14 -17.61 -5.97
C GLU A 71 -20.07 -18.50 -6.60
N TRP A 72 -18.82 -18.25 -6.23
CA TRP A 72 -17.68 -18.99 -6.76
C TRP A 72 -17.28 -20.08 -5.79
N ASP A 73 -17.03 -21.27 -6.31
CA ASP A 73 -16.37 -22.34 -5.59
C ASP A 73 -14.84 -22.16 -5.65
N VAL A 74 -14.15 -22.39 -4.53
CA VAL A 74 -12.68 -22.28 -4.45
C VAL A 74 -12.00 -23.24 -5.42
N GLY A 75 -12.50 -24.48 -5.54
CA GLY A 75 -11.97 -25.47 -6.46
C GLY A 75 -12.09 -25.02 -7.91
N TYR A 76 -13.25 -24.49 -8.29
CA TYR A 76 -13.47 -23.92 -9.62
C TYR A 76 -12.49 -22.75 -9.91
N VAL A 77 -12.33 -21.81 -8.98
CA VAL A 77 -11.38 -20.70 -9.16
C VAL A 77 -9.94 -21.20 -9.30
N LEU A 78 -9.54 -22.21 -8.52
CA LEU A 78 -8.22 -22.81 -8.65
C LEU A 78 -8.02 -23.52 -10.00
N GLN A 79 -9.05 -24.16 -10.56
CA GLN A 79 -8.96 -24.76 -11.91
C GLN A 79 -8.79 -23.69 -13.01
N GLU A 80 -9.45 -22.55 -12.85
CA GLU A 80 -9.31 -21.42 -13.78
C GLU A 80 -7.92 -20.78 -13.68
N ILE A 81 -7.36 -20.70 -12.48
CA ILE A 81 -5.96 -20.31 -12.29
C ILE A 81 -5.03 -21.35 -12.91
N LEU A 82 -5.28 -22.65 -12.72
CA LEU A 82 -4.48 -23.72 -13.32
C LEU A 82 -4.42 -23.56 -14.85
N SER A 83 -5.58 -23.34 -15.48
CA SER A 83 -5.70 -23.13 -16.93
C SER A 83 -4.85 -21.94 -17.40
N LEU A 84 -4.84 -20.85 -16.63
CA LEU A 84 -3.94 -19.71 -16.90
C LEU A 84 -2.46 -20.07 -16.74
N LEU A 85 -2.12 -20.83 -15.69
CA LEU A 85 -0.74 -21.21 -15.39
C LEU A 85 -0.17 -22.18 -16.44
N GLU A 86 -0.98 -23.07 -17.01
CA GLU A 86 -0.56 -23.98 -18.09
C GLU A 86 -0.10 -23.22 -19.34
N LEU A 87 -0.80 -22.12 -19.70
CA LEU A 87 -0.41 -21.23 -20.80
C LEU A 87 0.93 -20.51 -20.53
N CYS A 88 1.29 -20.36 -19.25
CA CYS A 88 2.45 -19.59 -18.77
C CYS A 88 3.40 -20.44 -17.91
N SER A 89 3.52 -21.74 -18.20
CA SER A 89 4.19 -22.73 -17.34
C SER A 89 5.68 -22.46 -17.08
N SER A 90 6.36 -21.79 -18.02
CA SER A 90 7.77 -21.40 -17.89
C SER A 90 8.00 -20.16 -17.03
N HIS A 91 6.94 -19.44 -16.66
CA HIS A 91 6.98 -18.16 -15.96
C HIS A 91 6.76 -18.30 -14.46
N HIS A 92 7.28 -17.34 -13.70
CA HIS A 92 6.92 -17.19 -12.29
C HIS A 92 5.68 -16.30 -12.19
N ASN A 93 4.57 -16.85 -11.76
CA ASN A 93 3.31 -16.14 -11.60
C ASN A 93 3.17 -15.62 -10.17
N VAL A 94 2.94 -14.31 -10.02
CA VAL A 94 2.81 -13.64 -8.72
C VAL A 94 1.43 -13.01 -8.61
N PHE A 95 0.60 -13.55 -7.73
CA PHE A 95 -0.71 -12.97 -7.42
C PHE A 95 -0.55 -11.89 -6.36
N VAL A 96 -0.97 -10.67 -6.67
CA VAL A 96 -0.78 -9.51 -5.81
C VAL A 96 -2.14 -8.97 -5.35
N PHE A 97 -2.48 -9.18 -4.09
CA PHE A 97 -3.72 -8.70 -3.48
C PHE A 97 -3.47 -7.37 -2.76
N HIS A 98 -3.96 -6.26 -3.31
CA HIS A 98 -3.73 -4.94 -2.74
C HIS A 98 -4.88 -4.52 -1.81
N LYS A 99 -4.54 -3.88 -0.69
CA LYS A 99 -5.51 -3.26 0.24
C LYS A 99 -6.46 -4.25 0.92
N CYS A 100 -5.91 -5.33 1.49
CA CYS A 100 -6.67 -6.42 2.10
C CYS A 100 -7.21 -6.12 3.51
N GLU A 101 -6.97 -4.93 4.07
CA GLU A 101 -7.34 -4.56 5.45
C GLU A 101 -8.80 -4.87 5.84
N HIS A 102 -9.74 -4.77 4.91
CA HIS A 102 -11.18 -4.91 5.15
C HIS A 102 -11.55 -6.35 5.55
N LEU A 103 -10.82 -7.35 5.03
CA LEU A 103 -10.96 -8.74 5.43
C LEU A 103 -10.52 -8.95 6.89
N ARG A 104 -9.50 -8.20 7.33
CA ARG A 104 -9.01 -8.27 8.71
C ARG A 104 -9.96 -7.55 9.66
N THR A 105 -10.52 -6.41 9.27
CA THR A 105 -11.49 -5.68 10.09
C THR A 105 -12.84 -6.39 10.18
N SER A 106 -13.24 -7.11 9.14
CA SER A 106 -14.48 -7.90 9.14
C SER A 106 -14.39 -9.22 9.92
N GLY A 107 -13.19 -9.60 10.39
CA GLY A 107 -12.97 -10.89 11.06
C GLY A 107 -13.06 -12.10 10.14
N ARG A 108 -13.00 -11.90 8.82
CA ARG A 108 -13.05 -12.95 7.79
C ARG A 108 -11.67 -13.27 7.20
N ASP A 109 -10.61 -12.90 7.91
CA ASP A 109 -9.24 -13.12 7.49
C ASP A 109 -8.87 -14.60 7.37
N HIS A 110 -9.43 -15.46 8.23
CA HIS A 110 -9.16 -16.90 8.18
C HIS A 110 -9.48 -17.53 6.82
N GLU A 111 -10.68 -17.27 6.27
CA GLU A 111 -11.12 -17.84 4.99
C GLU A 111 -10.19 -17.40 3.85
N PHE A 112 -9.80 -16.12 3.85
CA PHE A 112 -8.84 -15.58 2.90
C PHE A 112 -7.46 -16.23 3.03
N LEU A 113 -6.95 -16.40 4.25
CA LEU A 113 -5.65 -17.03 4.48
C LEU A 113 -5.63 -18.52 4.07
N ILE A 114 -6.73 -19.25 4.27
CA ILE A 114 -6.89 -20.62 3.74
C ILE A 114 -6.77 -20.59 2.21
N PHE A 115 -7.51 -19.68 1.55
CA PHE A 115 -7.46 -19.57 0.10
C PHE A 115 -6.05 -19.26 -0.41
N LEU A 116 -5.32 -18.33 0.22
CA LEU A 116 -3.93 -18.03 -0.15
C LEU A 116 -3.01 -19.25 0.03
N SER A 117 -3.22 -20.02 1.09
CA SER A 117 -2.49 -21.27 1.33
C SER A 117 -2.77 -22.31 0.26
N HIS A 118 -4.04 -22.52 -0.12
CA HIS A 118 -4.40 -23.40 -1.22
C HIS A 118 -3.78 -22.93 -2.54
N LEU A 119 -3.80 -21.62 -2.81
CA LEU A 119 -3.21 -21.03 -4.01
C LEU A 119 -1.71 -21.29 -4.09
N ALA A 120 -0.96 -21.07 -3.00
CA ALA A 120 0.48 -21.27 -2.99
C ALA A 120 0.88 -22.76 -3.04
N ASN A 121 0.18 -23.62 -2.30
CA ASN A 121 0.57 -25.03 -2.13
C ASN A 121 0.12 -25.92 -3.29
N THR A 122 -1.09 -25.72 -3.82
CA THR A 122 -1.65 -26.56 -4.90
C THR A 122 -0.79 -26.50 -6.15
N PHE A 123 -0.25 -25.32 -6.48
CA PHE A 123 0.55 -25.16 -7.69
C PHE A 123 2.01 -25.54 -7.50
N MET A 124 2.51 -25.47 -6.27
CA MET A 124 3.84 -25.96 -5.94
C MET A 124 3.95 -27.48 -6.14
N SER A 125 2.92 -28.25 -5.73
CA SER A 125 2.90 -29.71 -5.95
C SER A 125 2.80 -30.09 -7.44
N LEU A 126 2.28 -29.19 -8.27
CA LEU A 126 2.16 -29.34 -9.72
C LEU A 126 3.36 -28.75 -10.49
N ASN A 127 4.47 -28.44 -9.81
CA ASN A 127 5.70 -27.86 -10.38
C ASN A 127 5.54 -26.48 -11.03
N PHE A 128 4.45 -25.74 -10.75
CA PHE A 128 4.31 -24.36 -11.19
C PHE A 128 5.00 -23.41 -10.22
N LYS A 129 5.60 -22.35 -10.78
CA LYS A 129 6.21 -21.28 -10.00
C LYS A 129 5.16 -20.23 -9.65
N VAL A 130 4.53 -20.36 -8.49
CA VAL A 130 3.50 -19.42 -8.01
C VAL A 130 3.92 -18.79 -6.70
N SER A 131 3.78 -17.47 -6.55
CA SER A 131 3.88 -16.79 -5.26
C SER A 131 2.69 -15.89 -5.03
N VAL A 132 2.45 -15.58 -3.77
CA VAL A 132 1.38 -14.69 -3.33
C VAL A 132 1.99 -13.52 -2.61
N VAL A 133 1.56 -12.31 -2.95
CA VAL A 133 1.88 -11.08 -2.21
C VAL A 133 0.58 -10.43 -1.83
N PHE A 134 0.46 -9.93 -0.62
CA PHE A 134 -0.68 -9.08 -0.27
C PHE A 134 -0.28 -7.88 0.57
N THR A 135 -0.96 -6.76 0.37
CA THR A 135 -0.72 -5.50 1.08
C THR A 135 -1.86 -5.18 2.03
N THR A 136 -1.52 -4.66 3.20
CA THR A 136 -2.49 -4.31 4.25
C THR A 136 -1.90 -3.24 5.17
N TYR A 137 -2.74 -2.50 5.90
CA TYR A 137 -2.29 -1.71 7.05
C TYR A 137 -2.54 -2.40 8.41
N LYS A 138 -3.36 -3.47 8.43
CA LYS A 138 -3.55 -4.34 9.61
C LYS A 138 -2.84 -5.67 9.40
N LYS A 139 -1.95 -6.03 10.33
CA LYS A 139 -1.19 -7.28 10.29
C LYS A 139 -2.15 -8.49 10.35
N PHE A 140 -2.06 -9.39 9.38
CA PHE A 140 -2.73 -10.69 9.45
C PHE A 140 -1.86 -11.68 10.24
N PRO A 141 -2.49 -12.63 10.95
CA PRO A 141 -1.80 -13.68 11.68
C PRO A 141 -1.32 -14.79 10.73
N ILE A 142 -0.39 -14.46 9.82
CA ILE A 142 0.22 -15.47 8.94
C ILE A 142 1.29 -16.28 9.69
N SER A 143 1.29 -17.59 9.48
CA SER A 143 2.33 -18.50 9.98
C SER A 143 2.53 -19.64 8.99
N GLY A 144 3.76 -20.13 8.87
CA GLY A 144 4.10 -21.19 7.93
C GLY A 144 5.57 -21.15 7.52
N ARG A 145 6.07 -22.24 6.93
CA ARG A 145 7.48 -22.35 6.51
C ARG A 145 7.84 -21.45 5.33
N SER A 146 6.86 -21.09 4.50
CA SER A 146 7.05 -20.28 3.29
C SER A 146 6.36 -18.92 3.38
N THR A 147 6.10 -18.42 4.59
CA THR A 147 5.47 -17.12 4.82
C THR A 147 6.52 -16.08 5.20
N GLU A 148 6.55 -14.96 4.50
CA GLU A 148 7.41 -13.82 4.79
C GLU A 148 6.60 -12.58 5.17
N TYR A 149 7.23 -11.69 5.92
CA TYR A 149 6.64 -10.44 6.40
C TYR A 149 7.59 -9.28 6.15
N VAL A 150 7.09 -8.24 5.50
CA VAL A 150 7.79 -6.97 5.32
C VAL A 150 6.96 -5.87 5.97
N HIS A 151 7.58 -5.14 6.91
CA HIS A 151 7.01 -3.93 7.47
C HIS A 151 7.49 -2.71 6.68
N VAL A 152 6.55 -1.86 6.25
CA VAL A 152 6.84 -0.59 5.59
C VAL A 152 6.39 0.53 6.51
N GLY A 153 7.34 1.05 7.27
CA GLY A 153 7.14 2.13 8.23
C GLY A 153 7.05 3.51 7.58
N MET A 154 6.84 4.51 8.43
CA MET A 154 6.97 5.91 8.08
C MET A 154 8.44 6.27 7.82
N LEU A 155 8.69 7.40 7.16
CA LEU A 155 10.04 7.92 6.95
C LEU A 155 10.61 8.42 8.27
N THR A 156 11.57 7.68 8.81
CA THR A 156 12.31 8.03 10.02
C THR A 156 13.79 8.23 9.76
N ASP A 157 14.30 7.82 8.60
CA ASP A 157 15.71 7.98 8.23
C ASP A 157 15.89 9.28 7.43
N GLN A 158 16.80 10.13 7.91
CA GLN A 158 17.14 11.39 7.25
C GLN A 158 17.78 11.17 5.87
N TRP A 159 18.49 10.05 5.66
CA TRP A 159 19.06 9.70 4.36
C TRP A 159 17.99 9.30 3.36
N ASP A 160 16.96 8.57 3.79
CA ASP A 160 15.82 8.23 2.92
C ASP A 160 15.07 9.49 2.49
N ILE A 161 14.85 10.41 3.43
CA ILE A 161 14.25 11.73 3.17
C ILE A 161 15.12 12.54 2.20
N LEU A 162 16.43 12.61 2.44
CA LEU A 162 17.36 13.34 1.58
C LEU A 162 17.37 12.76 0.15
N ASN A 163 17.41 11.44 0.02
CA ASN A 163 17.39 10.76 -1.28
C ASN A 163 16.07 11.01 -2.01
N LEU A 164 14.95 10.99 -1.29
CA LEU A 164 13.63 11.27 -1.84
C LEU A 164 13.55 12.72 -2.33
N LEU A 165 13.97 13.69 -1.51
CA LEU A 165 14.02 15.11 -1.89
C LEU A 165 14.92 15.34 -3.11
N LYS A 166 16.12 14.74 -3.15
CA LYS A 166 17.03 14.85 -4.31
C LYS A 166 16.43 14.27 -5.60
N TYR A 167 15.64 13.21 -5.48
CA TYR A 167 14.99 12.58 -6.62
C TYR A 167 13.88 13.46 -7.20
N TYR A 168 13.03 14.04 -6.33
CA TYR A 168 11.88 14.84 -6.75
C TYR A 168 12.18 16.34 -6.95
N ALA A 169 13.28 16.85 -6.40
CA ALA A 169 13.79 18.20 -6.61
C ALA A 169 15.25 18.18 -7.11
N PRO A 170 15.50 17.65 -8.31
CA PRO A 170 16.85 17.55 -8.85
C PRO A 170 17.45 18.94 -9.06
N GLY A 171 18.69 19.13 -8.57
CA GLY A 171 19.42 20.41 -8.71
C GLY A 171 19.17 21.43 -7.60
N VAL A 172 18.27 21.14 -6.64
CA VAL A 172 18.02 21.98 -5.47
C VAL A 172 18.90 21.55 -4.29
N HIS A 173 19.43 22.52 -3.52
CA HIS A 173 20.11 22.22 -2.25
C HIS A 173 19.08 21.90 -1.16
N VAL A 174 18.77 20.60 -1.00
CA VAL A 174 17.69 20.13 -0.12
C VAL A 174 18.13 19.73 1.29
N SER A 175 19.43 19.80 1.60
CA SER A 175 20.01 19.32 2.86
C SER A 175 19.36 19.99 4.08
N ASP A 176 19.08 21.29 3.99
CA ASP A 176 18.53 22.09 5.08
C ASP A 176 17.03 21.80 5.32
N CYS A 177 16.35 21.20 4.33
CA CYS A 177 14.94 20.82 4.42
C CYS A 177 14.74 19.43 5.06
N VAL A 178 15.80 18.62 5.18
CA VAL A 178 15.72 17.24 5.69
C VAL A 178 15.22 17.21 7.13
N TYR A 179 15.74 18.10 7.99
CA TYR A 179 15.30 18.19 9.39
C TYR A 179 13.80 18.50 9.50
N ILE A 180 13.29 19.41 8.65
CA ILE A 180 11.87 19.81 8.64
C ILE A 180 11.02 18.61 8.23
N CYS A 181 11.39 17.95 7.13
CA CYS A 181 10.69 16.76 6.67
C CYS A 181 10.74 15.65 7.75
N HIS A 182 11.89 15.41 8.36
CA HIS A 182 12.03 14.39 9.41
C HIS A 182 11.19 14.70 10.65
N LYS A 183 11.08 15.97 11.03
CA LYS A 183 10.36 16.41 12.24
C LYS A 183 8.84 16.45 12.04
N PHE A 184 8.38 16.82 10.83
CA PHE A 184 6.97 17.13 10.59
C PHE A 184 6.31 16.28 9.50
N LEU A 185 7.09 15.68 8.59
CA LEU A 185 6.60 14.93 7.43
C LEU A 185 7.06 13.46 7.48
N CYS A 186 6.33 12.65 8.23
CA CYS A 186 6.62 11.23 8.38
C CYS A 186 6.17 10.37 7.18
N LEU A 187 5.39 10.91 6.23
CA LEU A 187 4.88 10.16 5.08
C LEU A 187 5.64 10.52 3.79
N PRO A 188 6.01 9.51 2.95
CA PRO A 188 6.66 9.77 1.67
C PRO A 188 5.90 10.74 0.76
N GLU A 189 4.58 10.63 0.67
CA GLU A 189 3.77 11.53 -0.17
C GLU A 189 3.92 13.00 0.25
N CYS A 190 3.99 13.30 1.55
CA CYS A 190 4.16 14.67 2.03
C CYS A 190 5.51 15.25 1.58
N VAL A 191 6.58 14.45 1.68
CA VAL A 191 7.93 14.87 1.28
C VAL A 191 8.01 15.07 -0.23
N ILE A 192 7.37 14.21 -1.01
CA ILE A 192 7.27 14.34 -2.47
C ILE A 192 6.52 15.62 -2.83
N ARG A 193 5.37 15.87 -2.23
CA ARG A 193 4.58 17.10 -2.49
C ARG A 193 5.33 18.35 -2.13
N LEU A 194 6.01 18.36 -0.98
CA LEU A 194 6.86 19.48 -0.58
C LEU A 194 7.92 19.77 -1.66
N ALA A 195 8.57 18.73 -2.17
CA ALA A 195 9.56 18.88 -3.23
C ALA A 195 8.95 19.42 -4.53
N GLU A 196 7.87 18.81 -5.01
CA GLU A 196 7.26 19.16 -6.30
C GLU A 196 6.60 20.55 -6.29
N GLU A 197 5.97 20.93 -5.19
CA GLU A 197 5.17 22.16 -5.12
C GLU A 197 5.99 23.37 -4.69
N TYR A 198 6.91 23.23 -3.73
CA TYR A 198 7.61 24.38 -3.15
C TYR A 198 9.10 24.45 -3.51
N LEU A 199 9.73 23.32 -3.88
CA LEU A 199 11.16 23.32 -4.24
C LEU A 199 11.40 23.39 -5.75
N VAL A 200 10.48 22.85 -6.56
CA VAL A 200 10.65 22.77 -8.02
C VAL A 200 9.79 23.76 -8.79
N LYS A 201 8.51 23.91 -8.41
CA LYS A 201 7.55 24.75 -9.17
C LYS A 201 7.72 26.24 -8.93
N ASP A 202 8.17 26.64 -7.75
CA ASP A 202 8.28 28.05 -7.42
C ASP A 202 9.56 28.67 -7.99
N THR A 203 9.42 29.91 -8.49
CA THR A 203 10.56 30.74 -8.92
C THR A 203 11.42 31.21 -7.75
N TYR A 204 10.87 31.11 -6.53
CA TYR A 204 11.53 31.43 -5.28
C TYR A 204 11.49 30.21 -4.36
N ILE A 205 12.66 29.65 -4.06
CA ILE A 205 12.78 28.51 -3.14
C ILE A 205 12.61 29.04 -1.70
N PRO A 206 11.64 28.56 -0.91
CA PRO A 206 11.43 29.01 0.46
C PRO A 206 12.66 28.75 1.34
N THR A 207 12.92 29.65 2.31
CA THR A 207 13.90 29.37 3.36
C THR A 207 13.40 28.25 4.27
N PRO A 208 14.28 27.56 5.02
CA PRO A 208 13.87 26.54 6.00
C PRO A 208 12.79 27.04 6.98
N GLU A 209 12.87 28.28 7.46
CA GLU A 209 11.87 28.85 8.38
C GLU A 209 10.51 29.07 7.70
N GLN A 210 10.51 29.44 6.42
CA GLN A 210 9.28 29.58 5.63
C GLN A 210 8.67 28.21 5.35
N LEU A 211 9.51 27.22 5.01
CA LEU A 211 9.10 25.85 4.78
C LEU A 211 8.50 25.22 6.06
N GLU A 212 9.10 25.46 7.22
CA GLU A 212 8.55 25.01 8.52
C GLU A 212 7.17 25.63 8.78
N LYS A 213 6.96 26.91 8.45
CA LYS A 213 5.64 27.56 8.56
C LYS A 213 4.61 26.94 7.62
N ILE A 214 4.99 26.67 6.36
CA ILE A 214 4.10 26.02 5.39
C ILE A 214 3.71 24.64 5.91
N VAL A 215 4.69 23.81 6.28
CA VAL A 215 4.46 22.44 6.75
C VAL A 215 3.61 22.38 8.03
N CYS A 216 3.64 23.41 8.88
CA CYS A 216 2.89 23.43 10.13
C CYS A 216 1.52 24.11 10.04
N CYS A 217 1.28 24.96 9.03
CA CYS A 217 0.13 25.87 9.03
C CYS A 217 -0.62 25.95 7.70
N ASP A 218 -0.07 25.40 6.61
CA ASP A 218 -0.72 25.43 5.30
C ASP A 218 -1.78 24.33 5.21
N VAL A 219 -3.03 24.74 5.43
CA VAL A 219 -4.20 23.85 5.38
C VAL A 219 -4.37 23.26 3.98
N ASP A 220 -4.04 24.00 2.92
CA ASP A 220 -4.17 23.53 1.54
C ASP A 220 -3.11 22.47 1.22
N PHE A 221 -1.88 22.63 1.70
CA PHE A 221 -0.82 21.61 1.60
C PHE A 221 -1.24 20.29 2.27
N HIS A 222 -1.76 20.37 3.50
CA HIS A 222 -2.27 19.19 4.20
C HIS A 222 -3.50 18.61 3.49
N ALA A 223 -4.44 19.46 3.08
CA ALA A 223 -5.61 19.02 2.33
C ALA A 223 -5.18 18.27 1.06
N LEU A 224 -4.33 18.83 0.21
CA LEU A 224 -3.86 18.21 -1.04
C LEU A 224 -3.12 16.88 -0.84
N THR A 225 -2.37 16.77 0.26
CA THR A 225 -1.69 15.52 0.67
C THR A 225 -2.70 14.41 0.95
N PHE A 226 -3.82 14.75 1.60
CA PHE A 226 -4.83 13.80 2.03
C PHE A 226 -6.05 13.71 1.10
N GLU A 227 -6.34 14.71 0.25
CA GLU A 227 -7.60 14.92 -0.47
C GLU A 227 -7.94 13.74 -1.38
N LYS A 228 -6.94 13.27 -2.15
CA LYS A 228 -7.07 12.07 -3.00
C LYS A 228 -7.32 10.78 -2.20
N ARG A 229 -7.15 10.82 -0.88
CA ARG A 229 -7.24 9.70 0.06
C ARG A 229 -8.26 9.93 1.19
N VAL A 230 -8.91 11.09 1.32
CA VAL A 230 -9.93 11.35 2.35
C VAL A 230 -11.05 10.32 2.26
N ALA A 231 -11.52 10.02 1.04
CA ALA A 231 -12.52 8.98 0.81
C ALA A 231 -12.03 7.56 1.17
N GLU A 232 -10.72 7.32 1.21
CA GLU A 232 -10.12 6.06 1.71
C GLU A 232 -10.03 6.07 3.24
N VAL A 233 -9.57 7.18 3.83
CA VAL A 233 -9.40 7.35 5.28
C VAL A 233 -10.72 7.27 6.04
N VAL A 234 -11.78 7.91 5.51
CA VAL A 234 -13.13 7.85 6.11
C VAL A 234 -13.71 6.42 6.09
N GLN A 235 -13.30 5.58 5.13
CA GLN A 235 -13.68 4.16 5.08
C GLN A 235 -12.81 3.27 5.97
N TRP A 236 -11.61 3.72 6.34
CA TRP A 236 -10.68 2.97 7.18
C TRP A 236 -10.92 3.15 8.67
N LEU A 237 -11.42 4.32 9.04
CA LEU A 237 -11.73 4.68 10.42
C LEU A 237 -13.13 4.18 10.77
N SER A 238 -13.29 3.70 12.00
CA SER A 238 -14.63 3.43 12.51
C SER A 238 -15.40 4.76 12.61
N LYS A 239 -16.73 4.71 12.56
CA LYS A 239 -17.57 5.90 12.73
C LYS A 239 -17.20 6.65 14.02
N SER A 240 -16.91 5.92 15.09
CA SER A 240 -16.42 6.44 16.36
C SER A 240 -15.07 7.15 16.26
N ASP A 241 -14.10 6.61 15.50
CA ASP A 241 -12.78 7.25 15.33
C ASP A 241 -12.89 8.54 14.49
N VAL A 242 -13.78 8.53 13.48
CA VAL A 242 -14.09 9.74 12.69
C VAL A 242 -14.80 10.78 13.55
N GLU A 243 -15.78 10.39 14.36
CA GLU A 243 -16.46 11.29 15.30
C GLU A 243 -15.49 11.88 16.33
N LEU A 244 -14.52 11.11 16.80
CA LEU A 244 -13.51 11.54 17.76
C LEU A 244 -12.49 12.49 17.13
N LEU A 245 -12.04 12.22 15.90
CA LEU A 245 -11.22 13.15 15.12
C LEU A 245 -11.98 14.44 14.79
N TRP A 246 -13.27 14.32 14.43
CA TRP A 246 -14.12 15.47 14.17
C TRP A 246 -14.29 16.32 15.44
N GLN A 247 -14.61 15.70 16.58
CA GLN A 247 -14.71 16.38 17.87
C GLN A 247 -13.39 17.04 18.28
N PHE A 248 -12.26 16.36 18.06
CA PHE A 248 -10.93 16.90 18.33
C PHE A 248 -10.67 18.15 17.46
N CYS A 249 -10.86 18.06 16.15
CA CYS A 249 -10.72 19.20 15.24
C CYS A 249 -11.70 20.34 15.58
N SER A 250 -12.94 20.03 15.95
CA SER A 250 -13.96 21.01 16.35
C SER A 250 -13.63 21.70 17.68
N SER A 251 -12.93 20.99 18.58
CA SER A 251 -12.50 21.54 19.87
C SER A 251 -11.27 22.44 19.77
N LEU A 252 -10.50 22.33 18.68
CA LEU A 252 -9.38 23.23 18.39
C LEU A 252 -9.84 24.64 17.95
N ASP A 253 -11.07 24.78 17.44
CA ASP A 253 -11.65 26.07 17.04
C ASP A 253 -12.14 26.93 18.21
N VAL A 254 -12.16 26.39 19.43
CA VAL A 254 -12.58 27.12 20.64
C VAL A 254 -11.49 26.97 21.70
N THR A 255 -10.55 27.92 21.74
CA THR A 255 -9.56 28.17 22.80
C THR A 255 -8.36 27.20 22.93
N PHE A 256 -7.44 27.22 21.97
CA PHE A 256 -6.12 26.57 22.13
C PHE A 256 -4.93 27.51 21.88
N THR A 257 -4.87 28.60 22.65
CA THR A 257 -3.62 29.34 22.91
C THR A 257 -2.81 28.63 24.00
N GLU A 258 -1.52 28.42 23.69
CA GLU A 258 -0.41 28.10 24.60
C GLU A 258 -0.53 26.84 25.48
N GLY A 259 0.04 25.73 24.99
CA GLY A 259 0.32 24.59 25.85
C GLY A 259 0.70 23.34 25.10
N LYS A 260 1.99 23.23 24.76
CA LYS A 260 2.74 22.01 24.37
C LYS A 260 1.91 20.73 24.25
N TYR A 261 1.56 20.35 23.02
CA TYR A 261 1.47 18.94 22.65
C TYR A 261 2.19 18.70 21.34
N ILE A 262 3.15 17.77 21.42
CA ILE A 262 3.80 17.12 20.30
C ILE A 262 2.69 16.36 19.57
N CYS A 263 2.41 16.74 18.33
CA CYS A 263 1.57 15.95 17.44
C CYS A 263 2.19 14.56 17.32
N ILE A 264 1.52 13.56 17.87
CA ILE A 264 1.80 12.15 17.60
C ILE A 264 0.88 11.77 16.44
N PHE A 265 1.44 11.72 15.25
CA PHE A 265 0.95 10.93 14.13
C PHE A 265 1.98 9.83 13.83
#